data_AF-A0AAV1UJF6-F1
#
_entry.id   AF-A0AAV1UJF6-F1
#
_cell.length_a   1.000
_cell.length_b   1.000
_cell.length_c   1.000
_cell.angle_alpha   90.00
_cell.angle_beta   90.00
_cell.angle_gamma   90.00
#
_symmetry.space_group_name_H-M   'P 1'
#
loop_
_entity.id
_entity.type
_entity.pdbx_description
1 polymer ?
#
loop_
_entity_poly.entity_id
_entity_poly.type
_entity_poly.pdbx_seq_one_letter_code
_entity_poly.pdbx_strand_id
1 'polypeptide(L)' 'MDAMPITTARINRFAGTNFCTWKFKMQMVLEERDLWDVVSGEVKLE' A
#
# COMPACT_ATOMS: atom_id res chain seq x y z
N MET A 1 8.22 22.01 11.99
CA MET A 1 7.75 20.64 11.68
C MET A 1 8.58 20.17 10.50
N ASP A 2 9.60 19.37 10.76
CA ASP A 2 10.40 18.72 9.72
C ASP A 2 9.49 17.76 8.95
N ALA A 3 9.15 18.15 7.72
CA ALA A 3 8.45 17.25 6.81
C ALA A 3 9.42 16.12 6.47
N MET A 4 9.21 14.93 7.05
CA MET A 4 9.93 13.74 6.62
C MET A 4 9.73 13.57 5.11
N PRO A 5 10.80 13.30 4.33
CA PRO A 5 10.65 13.06 2.92
C PRO A 5 9.72 11.85 2.73
N ILE A 6 8.53 12.10 2.18
CA ILE A 6 7.65 11.03 1.73
C ILE A 6 8.38 10.38 0.57
N THR A 7 9.15 9.33 0.87
CA THR A 7 9.77 8.50 -0.14
C THR A 7 8.61 7.91 -0.93
N THR A 8 8.40 8.43 -2.13
CA THR A 8 7.31 7.96 -2.98
C THR A 8 7.68 6.58 -3.46
N ALA A 9 7.29 5.54 -2.71
CA ALA A 9 7.44 4.16 -3.09
C ALA A 9 6.71 3.96 -4.43
N ARG A 10 7.48 3.88 -5.51
CA ARG A 10 6.98 3.71 -6.88
C ARG A 10 6.66 2.24 -7.09
N ILE A 11 5.46 1.82 -6.71
CA ILE A 11 4.93 0.53 -7.17
C ILE A 11 4.43 0.71 -8.59
N ASN A 12 4.91 -0.17 -9.48
CA ASN A 12 4.39 -0.23 -10.84
C ASN A 12 2.91 -0.65 -10.83
N ARG A 13 2.13 -0.11 -11.77
CA ARG A 13 0.76 -0.58 -12.02
C ARG A 13 0.77 -2.09 -12.27
N PHE A 14 -0.29 -2.76 -11.85
CA PHE A 14 -0.46 -4.19 -12.12
C PHE A 14 -0.44 -4.44 -13.63
N ALA A 15 0.46 -5.31 -14.08
CA ALA A 15 0.69 -5.60 -15.50
C ALA A 15 0.00 -6.89 -15.98
N GLY A 16 -0.92 -7.45 -15.19
CA GLY A 16 -1.64 -8.69 -15.54
C GLY A 16 -0.92 -9.99 -15.18
N THR A 17 0.33 -9.94 -14.74
CA THR A 17 1.12 -11.12 -14.33
C THR A 17 1.66 -10.97 -12.90
N ASN A 18 1.99 -12.09 -12.26
CA ASN A 18 2.56 -12.13 -10.90
C ASN A 18 1.70 -11.39 -9.85
N PHE A 19 0.39 -11.62 -9.90
CA PHE A 19 -0.58 -10.96 -9.02
C PHE A 19 -0.21 -11.05 -7.54
N CYS A 20 0.19 -12.23 -7.05
CA CYS A 20 0.56 -12.41 -5.64
C CYS A 20 1.74 -11.50 -5.24
N THR A 21 2.79 -11.42 -6.06
CA THR A 21 3.94 -10.57 -5.81
C THR A 21 3.57 -9.08 -5.87
N TRP A 22 2.77 -8.69 -6.86
CA TRP A 22 2.30 -7.31 -6.97
C TRP A 22 1.43 -6.90 -5.78
N LYS A 23 0.47 -7.75 -5.41
CA LYS A 23 -0.42 -7.55 -4.26
C LYS A 23 0.38 -7.39 -2.97
N PHE A 24 1.35 -8.27 -2.72
CA PHE A 24 2.19 -8.20 -1.53
C PHE A 24 2.98 -6.88 -1.46
N LYS A 25 3.60 -6.46 -2.57
CA LYS A 25 4.31 -5.17 -2.64
C LYS A 25 3.38 -3.99 -2.42
N MET A 26 2.19 -4.02 -3.02
CA MET A 26 1.17 -2.98 -2.85
C MET A 26 0.70 -2.87 -1.40
N GLN A 27 0.40 -4.00 -0.77
CA GLN A 27 0.01 -4.04 0.63
C GLN A 27 1.09 -3.44 1.54
N MET A 28 2.36 -3.85 1.39
CA MET A 28 3.48 -3.32 2.18
C MET A 28 3.60 -1.79 2.13
N VAL A 29 3.44 -1.18 0.94
CA VAL A 29 3.51 0.28 0.80
C VAL A 29 2.29 0.98 1.36
N LEU A 30 1.11 0.37 1.28
CA LEU A 30 -0.09 0.91 1.90
C LEU A 30 -0.05 0.79 3.43
N GLU A 31 0.52 -0.28 3.97
CA GLU A 31 0.76 -0.46 5.41
C GLU A 31 1.78 0.55 5.94
N GLU A 32 2.91 0.77 5.24
CA GLU A 32 3.91 1.80 5.60
C GLU A 32 3.31 3.22 5.64
N ARG A 33 2.19 3.44 4.96
CA ARG A 33 1.53 4.75 4.84
C ARG A 33 0.26 4.87 5.67
N ASP A 34 -0.06 3.86 6.48
CA ASP A 34 -1.32 3.80 7.23
C ASP A 34 -2.57 3.92 6.33
N LEU A 35 -2.47 3.48 5.08
CA LEU A 35 -3.55 3.53 4.09
C LEU A 35 -4.20 2.16 3.82
N TRP A 36 -3.59 1.07 4.30
CA TRP A 36 -4.09 -0.28 4.04
C TRP A 36 -5.52 -0.48 4.55
N ASP A 37 -5.82 0.00 5.76
CA ASP A 37 -7.14 -0.10 6.39
C ASP A 37 -8.26 0.54 5.53
N VAL A 38 -7.95 1.67 4.88
CA VAL A 38 -8.88 2.37 3.98
C VAL A 38 -9.12 1.59 2.69
N VAL A 39 -8.08 0.93 2.16
CA VAL A 39 -8.13 0.24 0.85
C VAL A 39 -8.61 -1.20 0.98
N SER A 40 -8.31 -1.89 2.08
CA SER A 40 -8.69 -3.28 2.29
C SER A 40 -10.19 -3.46 2.45
N GLY A 41 -10.90 -2.39 2.83
CA GLY A 41 -12.34 -2.43 3.09
C GLY A 41 -12.71 -3.33 4.28
N GLU A 42 -11.71 -3.73 5.07
CA GLU A 42 -11.91 -4.42 6.33
C GLU A 42 -12.42 -3.39 7.33
N VAL A 43 -13.75 -3.22 7.38
CA VAL A 43 -14.38 -2.46 8.44
C VAL A 43 -13.98 -3.13 9.75
N LYS A 44 -13.12 -2.48 10.54
CA LYS A 44 -12.93 -2.83 11.94
C LYS A 44 -14.29 -2.62 12.61
N LEU A 45 -15.06 -3.70 12.78
CA LEU A 45 -16.20 -3.69 13.68
C LEU A 45 -15.65 -3.48 15.10
N GLU A 46 -15.82 -2.26 15.62
CA GLU A 46 -15.70 -1.96 17.05
C GLU A 46 -16.80 -2.65 17.86
#